data_AF-A0A4T0I2D4-F1
#
_entry.id   AF-A0A4T0I2D4-F1
#
_cell.length_a   1.000
_cell.length_b   1.000
_cell.length_c   1.000
_cell.angle_alpha   90.00
_cell.angle_beta   90.00
_cell.angle_gamma   90.00
#
_symmetry.space_group_name_H-M   'P 1'
#
loop_
_entity.id
_entity.type
_entity.pdbx_description
1 polymer ?
#
loop_
_entity_poly.entity_id
_entity_poly.type
_entity_poly.pdbx_seq_one_letter_code
_entity_poly.pdbx_strand_id
1 'polypeptide(L)'
;MVSSKQELEGMLMLEKPLIRSPLEKLRKSFRNIQKHLDKDLNLISNSLKNDLSLIQLESIQSNDYNQLKFRCLHIKSTLLDGYHHNDNNLIEEFKDIRIQRWIVDWCLRNNNKSVANLLIDKSNIHFLIDNDLTDQITKIESDLLNFSCDSALAWCNENKLNLRKLSIQFEFDLRLQQYIEIVRQGNIQSAISYLRHHLISHFSTHSKQIQQAVALLAFPESSIVGVYRNLYNKSRWSDLSLQFKAVALHLYGLSTQPMLHVALSVGLPSLKLQCCSIAQDSSQVDNHVNEFEHLYNDSTFLSTKSERLLDNHSTNCPTCDPELLGALAQQVPHSHHTNSSIVCKISGKVVKDGEMLAFPNGRVYSKSALHDMAQNDAQNMVKCPRDGTIVHYSKLRKVFVS
;
A
#
# COMPACT_ATOMS: atom_id res chain seq x y z
N MET A 1 -29.30 2.35 -6.45
CA MET A 1 -28.82 2.64 -7.82
C MET A 1 -28.02 3.93 -7.75
N VAL A 2 -26.71 3.85 -7.94
CA VAL A 2 -25.84 5.03 -8.02
C VAL A 2 -26.20 5.77 -9.31
N SER A 3 -26.45 7.08 -9.24
CA SER A 3 -26.65 7.90 -10.46
C SER A 3 -25.38 7.83 -11.31
N SER A 4 -25.48 7.70 -12.64
CA SER A 4 -24.32 7.72 -13.55
C SER A 4 -23.38 8.91 -13.30
N LYS A 5 -23.93 10.04 -12.83
CA LYS A 5 -23.18 11.22 -12.41
C LYS A 5 -22.31 11.00 -11.15
N GLN A 6 -22.83 10.29 -10.15
CA GLN A 6 -22.10 9.96 -8.91
C GLN A 6 -20.97 8.96 -9.17
N GLU A 7 -21.19 8.00 -10.08
CA GLU A 7 -20.16 7.06 -10.50
C GLU A 7 -18.99 7.76 -11.22
N LEU A 8 -19.31 8.65 -12.17
CA LEU A 8 -18.31 9.47 -12.87
C LEU A 8 -17.50 10.34 -11.90
N GLU A 9 -18.17 10.99 -10.93
CA GLU A 9 -17.50 11.83 -9.94
C GLU A 9 -16.53 11.03 -9.06
N GLY A 10 -16.93 9.84 -8.62
CA GLY A 10 -16.05 8.91 -7.89
C GLY A 10 -14.83 8.49 -8.71
N MET A 11 -15.01 8.17 -9.99
CA MET A 11 -13.90 7.82 -10.88
C MET A 11 -12.92 8.98 -11.11
N LEU A 12 -13.42 10.21 -11.23
CA LEU A 12 -12.57 11.41 -11.40
C LEU A 12 -11.77 11.74 -10.13
N MET A 13 -12.35 11.49 -8.94
CA MET A 13 -11.64 11.67 -7.67
C MET A 13 -10.39 10.79 -7.59
N LEU A 14 -10.47 9.55 -8.07
CA LEU A 14 -9.34 8.61 -8.09
C LEU A 14 -8.24 8.98 -9.10
N GLU A 15 -8.56 9.75 -10.15
CA GLU A 15 -7.56 10.22 -11.14
C GLU A 15 -6.88 11.54 -10.76
N LYS A 16 -7.28 12.21 -9.67
CA LYS A 16 -6.64 13.47 -9.24
C LYS A 16 -5.10 13.39 -9.16
N PRO A 17 -4.49 12.31 -8.63
CA PRO A 17 -3.03 12.17 -8.60
C PRO A 17 -2.39 12.11 -9.99
N LEU A 18 -3.08 11.53 -10.99
CA LEU A 18 -2.59 11.41 -12.37
C LEU A 18 -2.27 12.77 -12.97
N ILE A 19 -3.13 13.77 -12.75
CA ILE A 19 -2.93 15.12 -13.30
C ILE A 19 -1.97 15.92 -12.42
N ARG A 20 -2.02 15.70 -11.11
CA ARG A 20 -1.29 16.51 -10.13
C ARG A 20 0.24 16.36 -10.23
N SER A 21 0.74 15.14 -10.41
CA SER A 21 2.19 14.90 -10.56
C SER A 21 2.82 15.74 -11.69
N PRO A 22 2.38 15.61 -12.97
CA PRO A 22 2.96 16.36 -14.08
C PRO A 22 2.67 17.86 -13.98
N LEU A 23 1.55 18.28 -13.38
CA LEU A 23 1.28 19.69 -13.11
C LEU A 23 2.27 20.29 -12.11
N GLU A 24 2.64 19.57 -11.05
CA GLU A 24 3.66 20.02 -10.10
C GLU A 24 5.06 20.02 -10.74
N LYS A 25 5.39 19.05 -11.59
CA LYS A 25 6.63 19.06 -12.40
C LYS A 25 6.66 20.27 -13.34
N LEU A 26 5.56 20.57 -14.03
CA LEU A 26 5.43 21.75 -14.88
C LEU A 26 5.52 23.06 -14.10
N ARG A 27 4.93 23.13 -12.91
CA ARG A 27 5.09 24.30 -12.04
C ARG A 27 6.54 24.47 -11.60
N LYS A 28 7.25 23.37 -11.34
CA LYS A 28 8.69 23.39 -11.02
C LYS A 28 9.51 23.83 -12.24
N SER A 29 9.26 23.28 -13.42
CA SER A 29 9.96 23.64 -14.66
C SER A 29 9.65 25.09 -15.05
N PHE A 30 8.40 25.55 -14.97
CA PHE A 30 8.03 26.93 -15.25
C PHE A 30 8.67 27.91 -14.27
N ARG A 31 8.74 27.59 -12.96
CA ARG A 31 9.48 28.43 -11.99
C ARG A 31 10.98 28.44 -12.27
N ASN A 32 11.55 27.32 -12.70
CA ASN A 32 12.97 27.26 -13.07
C ASN A 32 13.22 28.05 -14.35
N ILE A 33 12.37 27.91 -15.38
CA ILE A 33 12.41 28.70 -16.61
C ILE A 33 12.22 30.17 -16.28
N GLN A 34 11.29 30.53 -15.40
CA GLN A 34 11.10 31.92 -14.97
C GLN A 34 12.33 32.44 -14.23
N LYS A 35 12.96 31.64 -13.35
CA LYS A 35 14.24 32.03 -12.72
C LYS A 35 15.40 32.11 -13.70
N HIS A 36 15.44 31.23 -14.71
CA HIS A 36 16.43 31.28 -15.78
C HIS A 36 16.19 32.50 -16.66
N LEU A 37 14.96 32.79 -17.05
CA LEU A 37 14.56 34.01 -17.74
C LEU A 37 14.87 35.25 -16.89
N ASP A 38 14.62 35.26 -15.58
CA ASP A 38 14.96 36.39 -14.71
C ASP A 38 16.48 36.52 -14.56
N LYS A 39 17.22 35.41 -14.50
CA LYS A 39 18.69 35.38 -14.46
C LYS A 39 19.28 35.81 -15.79
N ASP A 40 18.72 35.37 -16.91
CA ASP A 40 19.08 35.72 -18.27
C ASP A 40 18.67 37.16 -18.54
N LEU A 41 17.55 37.66 -18.04
CA LEU A 41 17.15 39.08 -18.08
C LEU A 41 18.07 39.94 -17.22
N ASN A 42 18.58 39.43 -16.09
CA ASN A 42 19.61 40.12 -15.30
C ASN A 42 20.99 40.08 -15.97
N LEU A 43 21.34 38.97 -16.64
CA LEU A 43 22.56 38.85 -17.45
C LEU A 43 22.46 39.72 -18.70
N ILE A 44 21.31 39.75 -19.37
CA ILE A 44 20.95 40.65 -20.47
C ILE A 44 20.92 42.08 -19.96
N SER A 45 20.40 42.40 -18.77
CA SER A 45 20.48 43.75 -18.19
C SER A 45 21.93 44.19 -17.94
N ASN A 46 22.79 43.27 -17.51
CA ASN A 46 24.21 43.52 -17.32
C ASN A 46 24.99 43.56 -18.64
N SER A 47 24.60 42.77 -19.64
CA SER A 47 25.15 42.77 -21.00
C SER A 47 24.56 43.86 -21.90
N LEU A 48 23.39 44.43 -21.58
CA LEU A 48 22.80 45.59 -22.26
C LEU A 48 23.64 46.86 -22.01
N LYS A 49 24.60 46.82 -21.08
CA LYS A 49 25.67 47.82 -20.98
C LYS A 49 26.75 47.65 -22.05
N ASN A 50 26.87 46.48 -22.70
CA ASN A 50 27.86 46.15 -23.73
C ASN A 50 27.24 45.20 -24.78
N ASP A 51 26.64 45.81 -25.81
CA ASP A 51 26.22 45.22 -27.10
C ASP A 51 25.11 44.15 -27.11
N LEU A 52 23.95 44.55 -27.65
CA LEU A 52 22.80 43.70 -27.93
C LEU A 52 23.03 42.85 -29.19
N SER A 53 22.93 41.53 -29.06
CA SER A 53 22.22 40.74 -30.07
C SER A 53 21.63 39.43 -29.51
N LEU A 54 20.33 39.26 -29.82
CA LEU A 54 19.58 38.04 -30.10
C LEU A 54 19.37 36.99 -28.99
N ILE A 55 18.09 36.81 -28.60
CA ILE A 55 17.56 35.49 -28.20
C ILE A 55 16.18 35.30 -28.86
N GLN A 56 16.04 34.24 -29.65
CA GLN A 56 14.78 33.71 -30.20
C GLN A 56 14.10 32.82 -29.14
N LEU A 57 12.83 33.09 -28.84
CA LEU A 57 11.98 32.33 -27.92
C LEU A 57 11.12 31.30 -28.67
N GLU A 58 11.70 30.14 -29.00
CA GLU A 58 10.99 29.07 -29.73
C GLU A 58 10.94 27.69 -29.03
N SER A 59 11.31 27.56 -27.74
CA SER A 59 11.45 26.23 -27.13
C SER A 59 10.89 26.11 -25.71
N ILE A 60 9.56 26.00 -25.58
CA ILE A 60 8.94 25.35 -24.41
C ILE A 60 8.11 24.15 -24.87
N GLN A 61 8.76 23.20 -25.54
CA GLN A 61 8.29 21.81 -25.63
C GLN A 61 8.93 21.03 -24.47
N SER A 62 8.40 21.17 -23.26
CA SER A 62 8.87 20.36 -22.12
C SER A 62 8.23 18.98 -22.14
N ASN A 63 9.00 17.93 -21.86
CA ASN A 63 8.49 16.55 -21.77
C ASN A 63 7.30 16.43 -20.80
N ASP A 64 7.35 17.17 -19.69
CA ASP A 64 6.26 17.22 -18.70
C ASP A 64 4.95 17.78 -19.28
N TYR A 65 5.03 18.73 -20.23
CA TYR A 65 3.84 19.30 -20.89
C TYR A 65 3.21 18.26 -21.80
N ASN A 66 4.02 17.53 -22.57
CA ASN A 66 3.54 16.43 -23.39
C ASN A 66 2.88 15.35 -22.53
N GLN A 67 3.50 14.99 -21.41
CA GLN A 67 2.95 14.03 -20.46
C GLN A 67 1.59 14.48 -19.90
N LEU A 68 1.47 15.74 -19.46
CA LEU A 68 0.20 16.30 -19.00
C LEU A 68 -0.86 16.27 -20.11
N LYS A 69 -0.50 16.71 -21.32
CA LYS A 69 -1.40 16.72 -22.47
C LYS A 69 -1.93 15.33 -22.79
N PHE A 70 -1.06 14.31 -22.83
CA PHE A 70 -1.46 12.92 -23.04
C PHE A 70 -2.42 12.41 -21.97
N ARG A 71 -2.16 12.70 -20.69
CA ARG A 71 -3.05 12.30 -19.58
C ARG A 71 -4.44 12.97 -19.67
N CYS A 72 -4.48 14.26 -19.98
CA CYS A 72 -5.74 14.99 -20.18
C CYS A 72 -6.51 14.45 -21.39
N LEU A 73 -5.82 14.17 -22.50
CA LEU A 73 -6.43 13.60 -23.70
C LEU A 73 -6.99 12.21 -23.42
N HIS A 74 -6.23 11.34 -22.75
CA HIS A 74 -6.68 10.01 -22.37
C HIS A 74 -7.98 10.05 -21.55
N ILE A 75 -8.04 10.87 -20.49
CA ILE A 75 -9.28 11.00 -19.68
C ILE A 75 -10.45 11.52 -20.53
N LYS A 76 -10.19 12.48 -21.42
CA LYS A 76 -11.23 13.02 -22.30
C LYS A 76 -11.76 11.97 -23.27
N SER A 77 -10.87 11.38 -24.07
CA SER A 77 -11.22 10.49 -25.18
C SER A 77 -11.78 9.14 -24.74
N THR A 78 -11.55 8.74 -23.50
CA THR A 78 -12.03 7.45 -22.97
C THR A 78 -13.17 7.67 -21.98
N LEU A 79 -12.87 8.17 -20.78
CA LEU A 79 -13.85 8.32 -19.71
C LEU A 79 -14.94 9.35 -20.03
N LEU A 80 -14.59 10.58 -20.39
CA LEU A 80 -15.58 11.65 -20.59
C LEU A 80 -16.43 11.39 -21.84
N ASP A 81 -15.78 11.11 -22.97
CA ASP A 81 -16.48 10.84 -24.23
C ASP A 81 -17.31 9.55 -24.12
N GLY A 82 -16.82 8.52 -23.40
CA GLY A 82 -17.58 7.30 -23.10
C GLY A 82 -18.88 7.56 -22.34
N TYR A 83 -18.86 8.37 -21.27
CA TYR A 83 -20.08 8.75 -20.55
C TYR A 83 -20.97 9.74 -21.34
N HIS A 84 -20.39 10.63 -22.14
CA HIS A 84 -21.14 11.59 -22.95
C HIS A 84 -21.90 10.90 -24.09
N HIS A 85 -21.29 9.89 -24.71
CA HIS A 85 -21.86 9.14 -25.83
C HIS A 85 -22.52 7.83 -25.40
N ASN A 86 -22.52 7.48 -24.11
CA ASN A 86 -22.94 6.18 -23.56
C ASN A 86 -22.24 4.98 -24.23
N ASP A 87 -20.95 5.13 -24.54
CA ASP A 87 -20.13 4.08 -25.13
C ASP A 87 -19.41 3.29 -24.03
N ASN A 88 -19.90 2.07 -23.76
CA ASN A 88 -19.34 1.20 -22.74
C ASN A 88 -17.92 0.71 -23.10
N ASN A 89 -17.57 0.60 -24.38
CA ASN A 89 -16.26 0.09 -24.80
C ASN A 89 -15.14 1.06 -24.39
N LEU A 90 -15.38 2.37 -24.55
CA LEU A 90 -14.44 3.41 -24.12
C LEU A 90 -14.27 3.45 -22.59
N ILE A 91 -15.35 3.18 -21.85
CA ILE A 91 -15.31 3.11 -20.39
C ILE A 91 -14.54 1.87 -19.93
N GLU A 92 -14.70 0.72 -20.62
CA GLU A 92 -13.91 -0.49 -20.35
C GLU A 92 -12.43 -0.30 -20.67
N GLU A 93 -12.09 0.29 -21.82
CA GLU A 93 -10.70 0.62 -22.18
C GLU A 93 -10.03 1.49 -21.11
N PHE A 94 -10.76 2.50 -20.61
CA PHE A 94 -10.29 3.34 -19.52
C PHE A 94 -10.05 2.55 -18.22
N LYS A 95 -10.98 1.66 -17.84
CA LYS A 95 -10.85 0.81 -16.65
C LYS A 95 -9.66 -0.13 -16.76
N ASP A 96 -9.42 -0.71 -17.93
CA ASP A 96 -8.30 -1.61 -18.18
C ASP A 96 -6.96 -0.86 -18.06
N ILE A 97 -6.82 0.28 -18.74
CA ILE A 97 -5.61 1.11 -18.67
C ILE A 97 -5.35 1.59 -17.24
N ARG A 98 -6.40 1.96 -16.49
CA ARG A 98 -6.31 2.33 -15.07
C ARG A 98 -5.72 1.19 -14.23
N ILE A 99 -6.21 -0.03 -14.39
CA ILE A 99 -5.71 -1.19 -13.64
C ILE A 99 -4.24 -1.44 -14.00
N GLN A 100 -3.87 -1.40 -15.28
CA GLN A 100 -2.47 -1.56 -15.71
C GLN A 100 -1.56 -0.52 -15.05
N ARG A 101 -1.99 0.75 -15.02
CA ARG A 101 -1.24 1.82 -14.34
C ARG A 101 -1.08 1.57 -12.84
N TRP A 102 -2.11 1.07 -12.16
CA TRP A 102 -2.04 0.76 -10.72
C TRP A 102 -1.10 -0.41 -10.44
N ILE A 103 -1.09 -1.43 -11.30
CA ILE A 103 -0.15 -2.55 -11.20
C ILE A 103 1.28 -2.07 -11.42
N VAL A 104 1.51 -1.23 -12.44
CA VAL A 104 2.85 -0.68 -12.69
C VAL A 104 3.34 0.20 -11.55
N ASP A 105 2.50 1.10 -11.02
CA ASP A 105 2.84 1.91 -9.83
C ASP A 105 3.20 1.03 -8.63
N TRP A 106 2.43 -0.05 -8.40
CA TRP A 106 2.73 -1.02 -7.36
C TRP A 106 4.06 -1.74 -7.59
N CYS A 107 4.34 -2.21 -8.82
CA CYS A 107 5.61 -2.86 -9.15
C CYS A 107 6.81 -1.94 -8.93
N LEU A 108 6.73 -0.69 -9.40
CA LEU A 108 7.81 0.28 -9.26
C LEU A 108 8.10 0.59 -7.78
N ARG A 109 7.06 0.71 -6.95
CA ARG A 109 7.20 0.95 -5.50
C ARG A 109 7.81 -0.21 -4.72
N ASN A 110 7.64 -1.44 -5.22
CA ASN A 110 8.19 -2.67 -4.65
C ASN A 110 9.52 -3.10 -5.32
N ASN A 111 10.16 -2.21 -6.08
CA ASN A 111 11.41 -2.45 -6.79
C ASN A 111 11.37 -3.57 -7.85
N ASN A 112 10.19 -3.93 -8.33
CA ASN A 112 9.96 -4.93 -9.37
C ASN A 112 9.95 -4.30 -10.77
N LYS A 113 11.09 -3.69 -11.16
CA LYS A 113 11.19 -2.90 -12.40
C LYS A 113 11.06 -3.72 -13.68
N SER A 114 11.48 -4.98 -13.68
CA SER A 114 11.38 -5.87 -14.86
C SER A 114 9.94 -6.08 -15.29
N VAL A 115 9.04 -6.39 -14.34
CA VAL A 115 7.61 -6.56 -14.58
C VAL A 115 6.95 -5.24 -14.99
N ALA A 116 7.31 -4.14 -14.32
CA ALA A 116 6.82 -2.81 -14.66
C ALA A 116 7.12 -2.45 -16.12
N ASN A 117 8.37 -2.60 -16.56
CA ASN A 117 8.77 -2.26 -17.93
C ASN A 117 8.04 -3.13 -18.97
N LEU A 118 7.92 -4.44 -18.72
CA LEU A 118 7.19 -5.34 -19.61
C LEU A 118 5.72 -4.95 -19.77
N LEU A 119 5.07 -4.47 -18.71
CA LEU A 119 3.69 -3.99 -18.76
C LEU A 119 3.60 -2.63 -19.48
N ILE A 120 4.54 -1.71 -19.23
CA ILE A 120 4.61 -0.41 -19.90
C ILE A 120 4.70 -0.58 -21.41
N ASP A 121 5.59 -1.47 -21.87
CA ASP A 121 5.83 -1.71 -23.30
C ASP A 121 4.64 -2.40 -23.97
N LYS A 122 4.02 -3.38 -23.31
CA LYS A 122 2.86 -4.08 -23.86
C LYS A 122 1.61 -3.20 -23.96
N SER A 123 1.39 -2.31 -23.00
CA SER A 123 0.19 -1.48 -22.91
C SER A 123 0.38 -0.05 -23.43
N ASN A 124 1.59 0.32 -23.85
CA ASN A 124 1.94 1.65 -24.39
C ASN A 124 1.56 2.82 -23.44
N ILE A 125 1.65 2.62 -22.13
CA ILE A 125 1.21 3.59 -21.11
C ILE A 125 2.33 4.50 -20.57
N HIS A 126 3.45 4.62 -21.28
CA HIS A 126 4.64 5.38 -20.83
C HIS A 126 4.32 6.81 -20.36
N PHE A 127 3.46 7.53 -21.09
CA PHE A 127 3.07 8.89 -20.71
C PHE A 127 2.04 8.96 -19.57
N LEU A 128 1.45 7.84 -19.16
CA LEU A 128 0.45 7.77 -18.10
C LEU A 128 1.03 7.37 -16.73
N ILE A 129 2.34 7.16 -16.64
CA ILE A 129 3.04 6.76 -15.40
C ILE A 129 4.16 7.74 -15.05
N ASP A 130 4.46 7.86 -13.77
CA ASP A 130 5.52 8.71 -13.22
C ASP A 130 6.84 7.94 -13.02
N ASN A 131 7.37 7.31 -14.08
CA ASN A 131 8.56 6.44 -13.98
C ASN A 131 9.80 7.20 -13.48
N ASP A 132 10.19 8.29 -14.14
CA ASP A 132 11.37 9.09 -13.77
C ASP A 132 11.31 9.62 -12.33
N LEU A 133 10.10 9.96 -11.88
CA LEU A 133 9.88 10.41 -10.50
C LEU A 133 10.10 9.26 -9.51
N THR A 134 9.58 8.08 -9.84
CA THR A 134 9.74 6.89 -8.99
C THR A 134 11.21 6.44 -8.95
N ASP A 135 11.93 6.54 -10.06
CA ASP A 135 13.37 6.29 -10.12
C ASP A 135 14.16 7.30 -9.26
N GLN A 136 13.80 8.59 -9.29
CA GLN A 136 14.42 9.58 -8.41
C GLN A 136 14.16 9.28 -6.92
N ILE A 137 12.93 8.94 -6.56
CA ILE A 137 12.57 8.61 -5.17
C ILE A 137 13.31 7.36 -4.70
N THR A 138 13.28 6.28 -5.49
CA THR A 138 13.95 5.01 -5.14
C THR A 138 15.47 5.16 -5.02
N LYS A 139 16.09 5.99 -5.88
CA LYS A 139 17.51 6.33 -5.75
C LYS A 139 17.81 6.98 -4.41
N ILE A 140 17.05 8.02 -4.03
CA ILE A 140 17.26 8.72 -2.76
C ILE A 140 16.98 7.80 -1.56
N GLU A 141 15.95 6.94 -1.64
CA GLU A 141 15.69 5.90 -0.63
C GLU A 141 16.90 4.96 -0.46
N SER A 142 17.51 4.53 -1.58
CA SER A 142 18.69 3.67 -1.55
C SER A 142 19.93 4.38 -1.00
N ASP A 143 20.13 5.65 -1.33
CA ASP A 143 21.25 6.46 -0.82
C ASP A 143 21.13 6.65 0.70
N LEU A 144 19.92 6.88 1.21
CA LEU A 144 19.65 6.96 2.66
C LEU A 144 19.91 5.63 3.36
N LEU A 145 19.50 4.51 2.77
CA LEU A 145 19.80 3.18 3.32
C LEU A 145 21.31 2.86 3.29
N ASN A 146 22.05 3.47 2.36
CA ASN A 146 23.51 3.41 2.27
C ASN A 146 24.23 4.48 3.11
N PHE A 147 23.55 5.08 4.09
CA PHE A 147 24.10 6.06 5.03
C PHE A 147 24.54 7.40 4.40
N SER A 148 23.92 7.81 3.28
CA SER A 148 24.17 9.10 2.65
C SER A 148 22.93 10.00 2.66
N CYS A 149 23.10 11.25 3.14
CA CYS A 149 22.03 12.26 3.14
C CYS A 149 22.12 13.26 1.96
N ASP A 150 23.16 13.20 1.12
CA ASP A 150 23.47 14.28 0.18
C ASP A 150 22.41 14.43 -0.91
N SER A 151 21.97 13.32 -1.49
CA SER A 151 20.91 13.29 -2.50
C SER A 151 19.57 13.80 -1.93
N ALA A 152 19.24 13.43 -0.68
CA ALA A 152 18.02 13.86 -0.01
C ALA A 152 18.05 15.37 0.32
N LEU A 153 19.20 15.89 0.77
CA LEU A 153 19.38 17.31 1.05
C LEU A 153 19.38 18.17 -0.22
N ALA A 154 19.98 17.68 -1.31
CA ALA A 154 19.89 18.32 -2.62
C ALA A 154 18.42 18.43 -3.06
N TRP A 155 17.66 17.34 -2.93
CA TRP A 155 16.22 17.34 -3.22
C TRP A 155 15.44 18.31 -2.32
N CYS A 156 15.76 18.39 -1.02
CA CYS A 156 15.14 19.36 -0.10
C CYS A 156 15.42 20.80 -0.55
N ASN A 157 16.64 21.11 -0.98
CA ASN A 157 17.01 22.44 -1.47
C ASN A 157 16.26 22.81 -2.75
N GLU A 158 16.13 21.89 -3.69
CA GLU A 158 15.37 22.11 -4.92
C GLU A 158 13.88 22.38 -4.64
N ASN A 159 13.31 21.73 -3.62
CA ASN A 159 11.89 21.80 -3.29
C ASN A 159 11.57 22.72 -2.10
N LYS A 160 12.54 23.49 -1.61
CA LYS A 160 12.50 24.28 -0.36
C LYS A 160 11.24 25.15 -0.20
N LEU A 161 10.82 25.82 -1.27
CA LEU A 161 9.63 26.68 -1.24
C LEU A 161 8.33 25.87 -1.05
N ASN A 162 8.24 24.70 -1.68
CA ASN A 162 7.06 23.84 -1.54
C ASN A 162 7.04 23.15 -0.17
N LEU A 163 8.21 22.72 0.33
CA LEU A 163 8.34 22.15 1.68
C LEU A 163 7.92 23.15 2.76
N ARG A 164 8.31 24.42 2.63
CA ARG A 164 7.86 25.51 3.53
C ARG A 164 6.35 25.73 3.47
N LYS A 165 5.75 25.71 2.28
CA LYS A 165 4.29 25.84 2.12
C LYS A 165 3.52 24.71 2.80
N LEU A 166 4.07 23.49 2.77
CA LEU A 166 3.49 22.32 3.43
C LEU A 166 3.90 22.20 4.91
N SER A 167 4.64 23.15 5.45
CA SER A 167 5.19 23.12 6.82
C SER A 167 5.99 21.85 7.16
N ILE A 168 6.60 21.22 6.15
CA ILE A 168 7.40 20.00 6.31
C ILE A 168 8.82 20.37 6.74
N GLN A 169 9.29 19.80 7.85
CA GLN A 169 10.59 20.11 8.46
C GLN A 169 11.66 19.00 8.27
N PHE A 170 11.49 18.14 7.26
CA PHE A 170 12.36 17.00 6.99
C PHE A 170 13.85 17.34 6.82
N GLU A 171 14.17 18.54 6.32
CA GLU A 171 15.56 19.00 6.20
C GLU A 171 16.30 18.98 7.55
N PHE A 172 15.62 19.30 8.65
CA PHE A 172 16.20 19.26 9.99
C PHE A 172 16.61 17.84 10.39
N ASP A 173 15.76 16.84 10.16
CA ASP A 173 16.01 15.45 10.51
C ASP A 173 17.24 14.88 9.77
N LEU A 174 17.40 15.24 8.48
CA LEU A 174 18.57 14.88 7.68
C LEU A 174 19.86 15.53 8.21
N ARG A 175 19.81 16.84 8.53
CA ARG A 175 20.96 17.57 9.09
C ARG A 175 21.36 17.04 10.46
N LEU A 176 20.37 16.67 11.28
CA LEU A 176 20.61 16.01 12.56
C LEU A 176 21.30 14.66 12.37
N GLN A 177 20.87 13.86 11.38
CA GLN A 177 21.53 12.58 11.09
C GLN A 177 22.97 12.76 10.59
N GLN A 178 23.22 13.71 9.69
CA GLN A 178 24.60 14.05 9.29
C GLN A 178 25.47 14.46 10.49
N TYR A 179 24.92 15.26 11.41
CA TYR A 179 25.63 15.63 12.64
C TYR A 179 25.96 14.40 13.50
N ILE A 180 25.02 13.48 13.69
CA ILE A 180 25.23 12.23 14.46
C ILE A 180 26.40 11.42 13.87
N GLU A 181 26.49 11.31 12.54
CA GLU A 181 27.59 10.59 11.88
C GLU A 181 28.94 11.31 12.04
N ILE A 182 28.98 12.65 12.01
CA ILE A 182 30.21 13.40 12.29
C ILE A 182 30.68 13.16 13.73
N VAL A 183 29.75 13.14 14.69
CA VAL A 183 30.07 12.82 16.08
C VAL A 183 30.56 11.37 16.20
N ARG A 184 29.96 10.42 15.48
CA ARG A 184 30.41 9.01 15.46
C ARG A 184 31.86 8.86 14.98
N GLN A 185 32.31 9.70 14.05
CA GLN A 185 33.71 9.72 13.58
C GLN A 185 34.71 10.27 14.61
N GLY A 186 34.24 10.81 15.74
CA GLY A 186 35.09 11.36 16.80
C GLY A 186 35.67 12.75 16.52
N ASN A 187 35.27 13.40 15.42
CA ASN A 187 35.76 14.75 15.09
C ASN A 187 34.88 15.83 15.75
N ILE A 188 35.19 16.12 17.02
CA ILE A 188 34.44 17.08 17.85
C ILE A 188 34.45 18.49 17.24
N GLN A 189 35.57 18.94 16.68
CA GLN A 189 35.70 20.30 16.15
C GLN A 189 34.82 20.52 14.91
N SER A 190 34.81 19.55 14.00
CA SER A 190 33.91 19.56 12.84
C SER A 190 32.44 19.47 13.26
N ALA A 191 32.11 18.65 14.26
CA ALA A 191 30.75 18.53 14.79
C ALA A 191 30.23 19.85 15.37
N ILE A 192 31.03 20.55 16.19
CA ILE A 192 30.66 21.84 16.77
C ILE A 192 30.45 22.90 15.68
N SER A 193 31.34 22.94 14.69
CA SER A 193 31.20 23.85 13.55
C SER A 193 29.90 23.57 12.79
N TYR A 194 29.63 22.31 12.46
CA TYR A 194 28.42 21.90 11.73
C TYR A 194 27.14 22.26 12.49
N LEU A 195 27.09 21.96 13.79
CA LEU A 195 25.94 22.27 14.65
C LEU A 195 25.64 23.77 14.65
N ARG A 196 26.68 24.61 14.75
CA ARG A 196 26.54 26.07 14.74
C ARG A 196 25.96 26.60 13.43
N HIS A 197 26.39 26.05 12.30
CA HIS A 197 25.97 26.51 10.98
C HIS A 197 24.57 26.02 10.58
N HIS A 198 24.21 24.77 10.90
CA HIS A 198 23.02 24.13 10.34
C HIS A 198 21.88 23.87 11.33
N LEU A 199 22.16 23.71 12.63
CA LEU A 199 21.15 23.28 13.60
C LEU A 199 20.68 24.41 14.54
N ILE A 200 21.55 25.38 14.88
CA ILE A 200 21.23 26.44 15.86
C ILE A 200 20.06 27.34 15.39
N SER A 201 19.94 27.59 14.09
CA SER A 201 18.83 28.37 13.52
C SER A 201 17.45 27.77 13.83
N HIS A 202 17.39 26.47 14.13
CA HIS A 202 16.17 25.74 14.46
C HIS A 202 15.95 25.53 15.97
N PHE A 203 16.72 26.21 16.82
CA PHE A 203 16.62 26.05 18.28
C PHE A 203 15.24 26.41 18.85
N SER A 204 14.56 27.40 18.27
CA SER A 204 13.21 27.80 18.70
C SER A 204 12.17 26.71 18.47
N THR A 205 12.35 25.85 17.46
CA THR A 205 11.40 24.78 17.12
C THR A 205 11.82 23.40 17.63
N HIS A 206 13.12 23.11 17.75
CA HIS A 206 13.66 21.78 18.07
C HIS A 206 14.63 21.77 19.26
N SER A 207 14.37 22.61 20.28
CA SER A 207 15.27 22.79 21.42
C SER A 207 15.67 21.48 22.11
N LYS A 208 14.71 20.56 22.30
CA LYS A 208 14.97 19.24 22.93
C LYS A 208 15.88 18.36 22.07
N GLN A 209 15.62 18.22 20.77
CA GLN A 209 16.47 17.42 19.89
C GLN A 209 17.88 18.00 19.79
N ILE A 210 18.02 19.32 19.76
CA ILE A 210 19.33 19.98 19.70
C ILE A 210 20.10 19.79 21.01
N GLN A 211 19.45 19.90 22.17
CA GLN A 211 20.08 19.59 23.46
C GLN A 211 20.58 18.14 23.53
N GLN A 212 19.77 17.20 23.03
CA GLN A 212 20.17 15.79 22.94
C GLN A 212 21.34 15.61 21.98
N ALA A 213 21.32 16.29 20.82
CA ALA A 213 22.41 16.26 19.86
C ALA A 213 23.72 16.79 20.48
N VAL A 214 23.69 17.94 21.16
CA VAL A 214 24.87 18.50 21.85
C VAL A 214 25.42 17.53 22.90
N ALA A 215 24.53 16.85 23.64
CA ALA A 215 24.94 15.86 24.63
C ALA A 215 25.68 14.65 24.02
N LEU A 216 25.48 14.32 22.74
CA LEU A 216 26.23 13.27 22.05
C LEU A 216 27.74 13.56 21.97
N LEU A 217 28.17 14.82 22.13
CA LEU A 217 29.60 15.15 22.24
C LEU A 217 30.25 14.56 23.50
N ALA A 218 29.47 14.33 24.55
CA ALA A 218 29.93 13.74 25.81
C ALA A 218 29.60 12.25 25.93
N PHE A 219 28.57 11.78 25.22
CA PHE A 219 28.10 10.39 25.30
C PHE A 219 28.40 9.61 24.00
N PRO A 220 29.39 8.70 24.01
CA PRO A 220 29.71 7.88 22.84
C PRO A 220 28.65 6.80 22.56
N GLU A 221 28.77 6.09 21.44
CA GLU A 221 27.85 5.01 21.04
C GLU A 221 27.74 3.89 22.08
N SER A 222 28.79 3.64 22.87
CA SER A 222 28.82 2.66 23.97
C SER A 222 28.12 3.14 25.26
N SER A 223 27.47 4.31 25.26
CA SER A 223 26.81 4.86 26.42
C SER A 223 25.70 3.93 26.95
N ILE A 224 25.64 3.80 28.28
CA ILE A 224 24.64 3.02 29.01
C ILE A 224 23.27 3.72 28.94
N VAL A 225 23.25 5.03 28.66
CA VAL A 225 22.02 5.82 28.61
C VAL A 225 21.28 5.56 27.30
N GLY A 226 20.15 4.87 27.40
CA GLY A 226 19.37 4.42 26.24
C GLY A 226 18.94 5.53 25.28
N VAL A 227 18.66 6.74 25.76
CA VAL A 227 18.23 7.88 24.91
C VAL A 227 19.31 8.26 23.89
N TYR A 228 20.57 8.32 24.30
CA TYR A 228 21.69 8.66 23.41
C TYR A 228 22.08 7.49 22.52
N ARG A 229 22.04 6.26 23.06
CA ARG A 229 22.26 5.04 22.27
C ARG A 229 21.26 4.90 21.12
N ASN A 230 19.99 5.26 21.36
CA ASN A 230 18.95 5.20 20.33
C ASN A 230 19.19 6.20 19.20
N LEU A 231 19.85 7.34 19.45
CA LEU A 231 20.22 8.30 18.40
C LEU A 231 21.29 7.74 17.45
N TYR A 232 22.12 6.82 17.92
CA TYR A 232 23.09 6.09 17.08
C TYR A 232 22.49 4.85 16.40
N ASN A 233 21.22 4.49 16.64
CA ASN A 233 20.68 3.27 16.06
C ASN A 233 20.59 3.36 14.52
N LYS A 234 21.05 2.32 13.83
CA LYS A 234 20.99 2.21 12.37
C LYS A 234 19.56 2.19 11.84
N SER A 235 18.57 1.78 12.65
CA SER A 235 17.15 1.80 12.26
C SER A 235 16.66 3.19 11.84
N ARG A 236 17.28 4.26 12.35
CA ARG A 236 16.96 5.64 11.97
C ARG A 236 17.09 5.91 10.48
N TRP A 237 18.00 5.23 9.79
CA TRP A 237 18.16 5.36 8.34
C TRP A 237 16.97 4.79 7.58
N SER A 238 16.41 3.68 8.07
CA SER A 238 15.15 3.13 7.56
C SER A 238 13.99 4.09 7.82
N ASP A 239 13.91 4.68 9.02
CA ASP A 239 12.88 5.68 9.37
C ASP A 239 12.97 6.93 8.48
N LEU A 240 14.18 7.46 8.27
CA LEU A 240 14.42 8.62 7.39
C LEU A 240 14.08 8.31 5.93
N SER A 241 14.38 7.10 5.46
CA SER A 241 14.02 6.65 4.11
C SER A 241 12.49 6.60 3.93
N LEU A 242 11.77 6.01 4.90
CA LEU A 242 10.31 5.99 4.91
C LEU A 242 9.69 7.39 5.01
N GLN A 243 10.25 8.25 5.86
CA GLN A 243 9.80 9.64 6.02
C GLN A 243 10.03 10.45 4.73
N PHE A 244 11.20 10.28 4.08
CA PHE A 244 11.48 10.88 2.78
C PHE A 244 10.44 10.46 1.74
N LYS A 245 10.19 9.14 1.63
CA LYS A 245 9.19 8.60 0.70
C LYS A 245 7.82 9.25 0.92
N ALA A 246 7.37 9.32 2.17
CA ALA A 246 6.09 9.92 2.51
C ALA A 246 6.03 11.41 2.15
N VAL A 247 7.10 12.17 2.43
CA VAL A 247 7.22 13.60 2.09
C VAL A 247 7.23 13.81 0.58
N ALA A 248 7.99 13.02 -0.16
CA ALA A 248 8.07 13.10 -1.62
C ALA A 248 6.70 12.80 -2.24
N LEU A 249 6.06 11.69 -1.85
CA LEU A 249 4.74 11.34 -2.35
C LEU A 249 3.70 12.43 -2.05
N HIS A 250 3.69 12.96 -0.83
CA HIS A 250 2.79 14.06 -0.45
C HIS A 250 3.03 15.32 -1.30
N LEU A 251 4.29 15.68 -1.55
CA LEU A 251 4.64 16.84 -2.38
C LEU A 251 4.03 16.74 -3.79
N TYR A 252 4.13 15.57 -4.42
CA TYR A 252 3.59 15.33 -5.76
C TYR A 252 2.10 14.96 -5.75
N GLY A 253 1.46 14.90 -4.57
CA GLY A 253 0.05 14.55 -4.43
C GLY A 253 -0.26 13.09 -4.74
N LEU A 254 0.74 12.22 -4.56
CA LEU A 254 0.61 10.77 -4.66
C LEU A 254 0.28 10.20 -3.28
N SER A 255 -0.46 9.09 -3.25
CA SER A 255 -0.73 8.38 -2.01
C SER A 255 0.50 7.62 -1.51
N THR A 256 0.61 7.52 -0.18
CA THR A 256 1.60 6.66 0.49
C THR A 256 1.32 5.19 0.22
N GLN A 257 0.04 4.81 0.22
CA GLN A 257 -0.43 3.48 -0.17
C GLN A 257 -0.69 3.41 -1.68
N PRO A 258 -0.20 2.40 -2.41
CA PRO A 258 -0.51 2.22 -3.83
C PRO A 258 -2.04 2.14 -4.07
N MET A 259 -2.53 2.75 -5.15
CA MET A 259 -3.96 2.76 -5.48
C MET A 259 -4.56 1.36 -5.66
N LEU A 260 -3.73 0.41 -6.11
CA LEU A 260 -4.11 -1.01 -6.18
C LEU A 260 -4.57 -1.56 -4.81
N HIS A 261 -3.83 -1.27 -3.74
CA HIS A 261 -4.20 -1.71 -2.39
C HIS A 261 -5.51 -1.06 -1.94
N VAL A 262 -5.70 0.23 -2.22
CA VAL A 262 -6.94 0.95 -1.87
C VAL A 262 -8.14 0.33 -2.59
N ALA A 263 -8.03 0.11 -3.91
CA ALA A 263 -9.09 -0.51 -4.70
C ALA A 263 -9.44 -1.92 -4.21
N LEU A 264 -8.42 -2.75 -3.93
CA LEU A 264 -8.62 -4.08 -3.34
C LEU A 264 -9.28 -3.99 -1.96
N SER A 265 -8.82 -3.09 -1.10
CA SER A 265 -9.36 -2.90 0.26
C SER A 265 -10.83 -2.49 0.27
N VAL A 266 -11.29 -1.75 -0.73
CA VAL A 266 -12.72 -1.41 -0.87
C VAL A 266 -13.57 -2.62 -1.29
N GLY A 267 -13.00 -3.53 -2.10
CA GLY A 267 -13.68 -4.76 -2.53
C GLY A 267 -13.66 -5.89 -1.50
N LEU A 268 -12.61 -6.00 -0.70
CA LEU A 268 -12.39 -7.09 0.26
C LEU A 268 -13.53 -7.28 1.29
N PRO A 269 -14.22 -6.24 1.80
CA PRO A 269 -15.40 -6.40 2.64
C PRO A 269 -16.48 -7.30 2.04
N SER A 270 -16.63 -7.36 0.71
CA SER A 270 -17.61 -8.25 0.08
C SER A 270 -17.28 -9.75 0.23
N LEU A 271 -16.02 -10.08 0.55
CA LEU A 271 -15.50 -11.43 0.71
C LEU A 271 -15.21 -11.79 2.18
N LYS A 272 -15.05 -10.79 3.06
CA LYS A 272 -14.64 -10.98 4.45
C LYS A 272 -15.84 -11.38 5.31
N LEU A 273 -15.97 -12.67 5.59
CA LEU A 273 -17.00 -13.23 6.47
C LEU A 273 -16.61 -13.13 7.95
N GLN A 274 -17.58 -13.22 8.88
CA GLN A 274 -17.31 -13.18 10.32
C GLN A 274 -16.34 -14.28 10.79
N CYS A 275 -16.34 -15.45 10.12
CA CYS A 275 -15.38 -16.52 10.41
C CYS A 275 -13.93 -16.13 10.11
N CYS A 276 -13.69 -15.12 9.27
CA CYS A 276 -12.34 -14.63 8.96
C CYS A 276 -11.65 -13.98 10.17
N SER A 277 -12.39 -13.36 11.10
CA SER A 277 -11.79 -12.75 12.31
C SER A 277 -11.31 -13.79 13.31
N ILE A 278 -12.06 -14.89 13.45
CA ILE A 278 -11.71 -16.01 14.34
C ILE A 278 -10.36 -16.65 13.91
N ALA A 279 -10.04 -16.61 12.62
CA ALA A 279 -8.76 -17.09 12.10
C ALA A 279 -7.57 -16.15 12.45
N GLN A 280 -7.80 -14.83 12.56
CA GLN A 280 -6.76 -13.82 12.77
C GLN A 280 -6.35 -13.66 14.25
N ASP A 281 -7.25 -13.90 15.20
CA ASP A 281 -6.98 -13.80 16.66
C ASP A 281 -6.19 -14.99 17.23
N SER A 282 -5.81 -15.95 16.39
CA SER A 282 -5.06 -17.17 16.76
C SER A 282 -3.65 -16.93 17.34
N SER A 283 -3.19 -15.68 17.42
CA SER A 283 -1.95 -15.30 18.12
C SER A 283 -2.16 -14.97 19.61
N GLN A 284 -3.40 -14.95 20.11
CA GLN A 284 -3.70 -14.87 21.54
C GLN A 284 -4.47 -16.11 22.00
N VAL A 285 -3.90 -16.80 22.99
CA VAL A 285 -4.49 -17.99 23.61
C VAL A 285 -5.69 -17.53 24.46
N ASP A 286 -6.88 -17.48 23.87
CA ASP A 286 -8.08 -17.19 24.64
C ASP A 286 -8.61 -18.45 25.34
N ASN A 287 -8.55 -18.41 26.68
CA ASN A 287 -9.08 -19.40 27.61
C ASN A 287 -10.61 -19.26 27.78
N HIS A 288 -11.37 -19.03 26.71
CA HIS A 288 -12.83 -19.05 26.83
C HIS A 288 -13.33 -20.50 26.84
N VAL A 289 -13.73 -20.96 28.02
CA VAL A 289 -14.50 -22.21 28.21
C VAL A 289 -15.92 -21.91 27.75
N ASN A 290 -16.49 -22.79 26.92
CA ASN A 290 -17.87 -22.64 26.45
C ASN A 290 -18.80 -22.93 27.63
N GLU A 291 -19.64 -21.96 28.02
CA GLU A 291 -20.56 -22.06 29.17
C GLU A 291 -21.64 -23.16 28.99
N PHE A 292 -21.74 -23.73 27.80
CA PHE A 292 -22.66 -24.83 27.45
C PHE A 292 -21.97 -26.20 27.32
N GLU A 293 -20.66 -26.30 27.60
CA GLU A 293 -19.88 -27.55 27.47
C GLU A 293 -20.39 -28.66 28.41
N HIS A 294 -20.98 -28.28 29.54
CA HIS A 294 -21.59 -29.22 30.51
C HIS A 294 -22.92 -29.85 30.07
N LEU A 295 -23.55 -29.39 28.99
CA LEU A 295 -24.82 -29.93 28.48
C LEU A 295 -24.64 -31.05 27.44
N TYR A 296 -23.40 -31.36 27.07
CA TYR A 296 -23.09 -32.38 26.07
C TYR A 296 -22.26 -33.48 26.71
N ASN A 297 -22.79 -34.71 26.75
CA ASN A 297 -22.05 -35.87 27.27
C ASN A 297 -20.76 -36.10 26.45
N ASP A 298 -19.63 -36.23 27.17
CA ASP A 298 -18.26 -36.43 26.69
C ASP A 298 -18.07 -37.54 25.63
N SER A 299 -19.08 -38.39 25.42
CA SER A 299 -19.06 -39.51 24.49
C SER A 299 -19.41 -39.17 23.03
N THR A 300 -19.91 -37.97 22.73
CA THR A 300 -20.66 -37.74 21.46
C THR A 300 -20.18 -36.58 20.59
N PHE A 301 -19.29 -35.71 21.08
CA PHE A 301 -18.77 -34.59 20.27
C PHE A 301 -17.41 -34.12 20.81
N LEU A 302 -16.37 -34.92 20.60
CA LEU A 302 -14.98 -34.54 20.91
C LEU A 302 -14.44 -33.58 19.85
N SER A 303 -15.06 -32.40 19.70
CA SER A 303 -14.39 -31.31 18.99
C SER A 303 -13.37 -30.72 19.95
N THR A 304 -12.16 -31.26 19.94
CA THR A 304 -11.02 -30.69 20.67
C THR A 304 -10.83 -29.23 20.25
N LYS A 305 -10.28 -28.37 21.12
CA LYS A 305 -10.03 -26.96 20.79
C LYS A 305 -9.29 -26.79 19.45
N SER A 306 -8.45 -27.74 19.02
CA SER A 306 -7.80 -27.74 17.71
C SER A 306 -8.72 -28.09 16.53
N GLU A 307 -9.77 -28.88 16.74
CA GLU A 307 -10.73 -29.25 15.71
C GLU A 307 -11.74 -28.13 15.39
N ARG A 308 -12.14 -27.32 16.38
CA ARG A 308 -12.96 -26.11 16.12
C ARG A 308 -12.20 -25.08 15.26
N LEU A 309 -10.86 -25.05 15.35
CA LEU A 309 -9.98 -24.12 14.64
C LEU A 309 -9.76 -24.47 13.16
N LEU A 310 -9.72 -25.77 12.81
CA LEU A 310 -9.60 -26.23 11.41
C LEU A 310 -10.93 -26.18 10.65
N ASP A 311 -12.04 -26.17 11.38
CA ASP A 311 -13.38 -26.32 10.81
C ASP A 311 -13.98 -25.01 10.24
N ASN A 312 -13.50 -23.86 10.73
CA ASN A 312 -14.01 -22.54 10.37
C ASN A 312 -13.17 -21.80 9.31
N HIS A 313 -12.01 -22.33 8.93
CA HIS A 313 -11.18 -21.77 7.88
C HIS A 313 -11.56 -22.35 6.50
N SER A 314 -12.02 -21.51 5.59
CA SER A 314 -12.06 -21.86 4.17
C SER A 314 -10.62 -21.91 3.66
N THR A 315 -10.16 -23.09 3.26
CA THR A 315 -8.78 -23.35 2.79
C THR A 315 -8.35 -22.43 1.65
N ASN A 316 -9.31 -21.90 0.89
CA ASN A 316 -9.06 -21.05 -0.27
C ASN A 316 -9.65 -19.64 -0.04
N CYS A 317 -9.74 -19.18 1.21
CA CYS A 317 -10.28 -17.86 1.51
C CYS A 317 -9.25 -16.77 1.19
N PRO A 318 -9.48 -15.91 0.19
CA PRO A 318 -8.51 -14.87 -0.16
C PRO A 318 -8.31 -13.85 0.97
N THR A 319 -9.29 -13.69 1.87
CA THR A 319 -9.23 -12.75 3.00
C THR A 319 -8.57 -13.34 4.25
N CYS A 320 -8.42 -14.66 4.35
CA CYS A 320 -7.74 -15.31 5.47
C CYS A 320 -6.30 -15.69 5.13
N ASP A 321 -6.00 -15.87 3.85
CA ASP A 321 -4.65 -16.21 3.38
C ASP A 321 -3.69 -15.02 3.56
N PRO A 322 -2.68 -15.13 4.46
CA PRO A 322 -1.74 -14.05 4.73
C PRO A 322 -0.79 -13.77 3.55
N GLU A 323 -0.56 -14.73 2.65
CA GLU A 323 0.31 -14.58 1.48
C GLU A 323 -0.41 -13.89 0.30
N LEU A 324 -1.76 -13.92 0.28
CA LEU A 324 -2.58 -13.27 -0.74
C LEU A 324 -3.13 -11.91 -0.28
N LEU A 325 -4.41 -11.83 0.10
CA LEU A 325 -5.09 -10.56 0.43
C LEU A 325 -5.37 -10.42 1.92
N GLY A 326 -4.96 -11.38 2.76
CA GLY A 326 -5.24 -11.39 4.20
C GLY A 326 -4.63 -10.19 4.94
N ALA A 327 -3.44 -9.76 4.55
CA ALA A 327 -2.80 -8.57 5.12
C ALA A 327 -3.64 -7.29 4.88
N LEU A 328 -4.25 -7.16 3.70
CA LEU A 328 -5.17 -6.05 3.40
C LEU A 328 -6.52 -6.23 4.08
N ALA A 329 -6.99 -7.47 4.19
CA ALA A 329 -8.29 -7.77 4.75
C ALA A 329 -8.35 -7.59 6.28
N GLN A 330 -7.23 -7.45 6.99
CA GLN A 330 -7.22 -7.30 8.44
C GLN A 330 -8.05 -6.09 8.91
N GLN A 331 -7.86 -4.93 8.29
CA GLN A 331 -8.46 -3.67 8.72
C GLN A 331 -9.81 -3.35 8.07
N VAL A 332 -10.31 -4.20 7.17
CA VAL A 332 -11.58 -3.95 6.47
C VAL A 332 -12.77 -4.56 7.22
N PRO A 333 -13.98 -3.97 7.11
CA PRO A 333 -15.19 -4.51 7.73
C PRO A 333 -15.61 -5.84 7.12
N HIS A 334 -16.51 -6.54 7.84
CA HIS A 334 -17.11 -7.78 7.36
C HIS A 334 -18.25 -7.51 6.38
N SER A 335 -18.51 -8.48 5.50
CA SER A 335 -19.69 -8.50 4.66
C SER A 335 -20.94 -8.61 5.52
N HIS A 336 -21.97 -7.85 5.15
CA HIS A 336 -23.31 -8.00 5.69
C HIS A 336 -24.12 -8.94 4.79
N HIS A 337 -24.40 -10.14 5.26
CA HIS A 337 -25.27 -11.09 4.56
C HIS A 337 -26.62 -11.15 5.26
N THR A 338 -27.70 -10.80 4.55
CA THR A 338 -29.08 -10.94 5.05
C THR A 338 -29.58 -12.38 4.99
N ASN A 339 -29.10 -13.14 3.99
CA ASN A 339 -29.48 -14.53 3.76
C ASN A 339 -28.24 -15.42 3.90
N SER A 340 -28.37 -16.50 4.67
CA SER A 340 -27.34 -17.51 4.80
C SER A 340 -27.59 -18.64 3.79
N SER A 341 -26.52 -19.07 3.11
CA SER A 341 -26.55 -20.22 2.21
C SER A 341 -25.59 -21.29 2.72
N ILE A 342 -26.07 -22.52 2.82
CA ILE A 342 -25.27 -23.64 3.29
C ILE A 342 -24.44 -24.17 2.11
N VAL A 343 -23.13 -24.25 2.27
CA VAL A 343 -22.21 -24.80 1.26
C VAL A 343 -21.58 -26.08 1.81
N CYS A 344 -21.65 -27.16 1.05
CA CYS A 344 -21.05 -28.43 1.46
C CYS A 344 -19.53 -28.39 1.33
N LYS A 345 -18.81 -28.77 2.40
CA LYS A 345 -17.34 -28.79 2.41
C LYS A 345 -16.72 -29.81 1.43
N ILE A 346 -17.38 -30.93 1.16
CA ILE A 346 -16.88 -31.98 0.25
C ILE A 346 -17.06 -31.57 -1.21
N SER A 347 -18.27 -31.13 -1.58
CA SER A 347 -18.59 -30.83 -2.99
C SER A 347 -18.35 -29.38 -3.38
N GLY A 348 -18.20 -28.46 -2.43
CA GLY A 348 -18.12 -27.02 -2.67
C GLY A 348 -19.41 -26.39 -3.20
N LYS A 349 -20.50 -27.16 -3.29
CA LYS A 349 -21.79 -26.71 -3.85
C LYS A 349 -22.74 -26.22 -2.77
N VAL A 350 -23.58 -25.25 -3.12
CA VAL A 350 -24.70 -24.80 -2.28
C VAL A 350 -25.68 -25.96 -2.10
N VAL A 351 -26.06 -26.25 -0.86
CA VAL A 351 -27.02 -27.28 -0.50
C VAL A 351 -28.43 -26.73 -0.73
N LYS A 352 -29.11 -27.25 -1.76
CA LYS A 352 -30.53 -26.97 -1.99
C LYS A 352 -31.36 -27.74 -0.96
N ASP A 353 -32.40 -27.11 -0.44
CA ASP A 353 -33.38 -27.69 0.50
C ASP A 353 -32.83 -28.17 1.85
N GLY A 354 -31.61 -27.76 2.21
CA GLY A 354 -31.01 -28.07 3.52
C GLY A 354 -30.74 -29.54 3.79
N GLU A 355 -30.76 -30.41 2.77
CA GLU A 355 -30.58 -31.86 2.95
C GLU A 355 -29.14 -32.23 3.35
N MET A 356 -28.93 -32.43 4.65
CA MET A 356 -27.63 -32.78 5.22
C MET A 356 -27.65 -34.08 6.04
N LEU A 357 -26.49 -34.72 6.13
CA LEU A 357 -26.26 -35.92 6.89
C LEU A 357 -25.09 -35.71 7.87
N ALA A 358 -25.28 -36.15 9.12
CA ALA A 358 -24.27 -36.14 10.18
C ALA A 358 -23.62 -37.51 10.36
N PHE A 359 -22.30 -37.50 10.49
CA PHE A 359 -21.53 -38.61 11.02
C PHE A 359 -21.75 -38.77 12.53
N PRO A 360 -21.45 -39.94 13.13
CA PRO A 360 -21.53 -40.14 14.57
C PRO A 360 -20.60 -39.24 15.39
N ASN A 361 -19.51 -38.75 14.80
CA ASN A 361 -18.62 -37.73 15.37
C ASN A 361 -19.23 -36.31 15.33
N GLY A 362 -20.45 -36.16 14.81
CA GLY A 362 -21.15 -34.90 14.76
C GLY A 362 -20.93 -34.03 13.52
N ARG A 363 -20.04 -34.44 12.60
CA ARG A 363 -19.71 -33.63 11.41
C ARG A 363 -20.75 -33.80 10.32
N VAL A 364 -21.13 -32.67 9.71
CA VAL A 364 -22.28 -32.59 8.80
C VAL A 364 -21.83 -32.25 7.38
N TYR A 365 -22.34 -32.99 6.40
CA TYR A 365 -22.09 -32.77 4.98
C TYR A 365 -23.37 -32.94 4.16
N SER A 366 -23.38 -32.48 2.91
CA SER A 366 -24.57 -32.66 2.05
C SER A 366 -24.84 -34.12 1.77
N LYS A 367 -26.13 -34.47 1.72
CA LYS A 367 -26.58 -35.82 1.37
C LYS A 367 -26.07 -36.25 0.00
N SER A 368 -26.09 -35.34 -0.98
CA SER A 368 -25.55 -35.60 -2.33
C SER A 368 -24.08 -36.03 -2.30
N ALA A 369 -23.22 -35.29 -1.59
CA ALA A 369 -21.79 -35.58 -1.56
C ALA A 369 -21.47 -36.91 -0.89
N LEU A 370 -22.20 -37.26 0.17
CA LEU A 370 -22.02 -38.54 0.87
C LEU A 370 -22.64 -39.70 0.09
N HIS A 371 -23.70 -39.45 -0.67
CA HIS A 371 -24.26 -40.46 -1.56
C HIS A 371 -23.31 -40.79 -2.71
N ASP A 372 -22.73 -39.78 -3.36
CA ASP A 372 -21.73 -39.95 -4.41
C ASP A 372 -20.49 -40.70 -3.87
N MET A 373 -20.07 -40.40 -2.64
CA MET A 373 -18.97 -41.10 -1.98
C MET A 373 -19.29 -42.58 -1.72
N ALA A 374 -20.51 -42.88 -1.27
CA ALA A 374 -20.94 -44.26 -1.01
C ALA A 374 -21.09 -45.07 -2.32
N GLN A 375 -21.62 -44.46 -3.39
CA GLN A 375 -21.78 -45.13 -4.69
C GLN A 375 -20.44 -45.52 -5.33
N ASN A 376 -19.40 -44.74 -5.07
CA ASN A 376 -18.05 -45.00 -5.58
C ASN A 376 -17.27 -46.02 -4.75
N ASP A 377 -17.83 -46.50 -3.62
CA ASP A 377 -17.21 -47.48 -2.74
C ASP A 377 -17.95 -48.82 -2.77
N ALA A 378 -17.21 -49.92 -2.91
CA ALA A 378 -17.80 -51.26 -3.05
C ALA A 378 -18.59 -51.73 -1.81
N GLN A 379 -18.37 -51.11 -0.65
CA GLN A 379 -18.99 -51.47 0.62
C GLN A 379 -19.97 -50.41 1.14
N ASN A 380 -20.33 -49.41 0.33
CA ASN A 380 -21.17 -48.26 0.72
C ASN A 380 -20.62 -47.52 1.96
N MET A 381 -19.30 -47.46 2.10
CA MET A 381 -18.64 -46.77 3.21
C MET A 381 -18.37 -45.32 2.82
N VAL A 382 -18.56 -44.41 3.78
CA VAL A 382 -18.21 -43.00 3.64
C VAL A 382 -17.13 -42.63 4.64
N LYS A 383 -16.17 -41.83 4.19
CA LYS A 383 -15.06 -41.33 5.00
C LYS A 383 -15.21 -39.84 5.26
N CYS A 384 -15.17 -39.44 6.52
CA CYS A 384 -15.11 -38.04 6.89
C CYS A 384 -13.74 -37.46 6.48
N PRO A 385 -13.68 -36.39 5.68
CA PRO A 385 -12.40 -35.81 5.24
C PRO A 385 -11.62 -35.12 6.36
N ARG A 386 -12.24 -34.87 7.52
CA ARG A 386 -11.65 -34.07 8.60
C ARG A 386 -10.90 -34.91 9.66
N ASP A 387 -11.40 -36.09 10.04
CA ASP A 387 -10.77 -36.99 11.02
C ASP A 387 -10.52 -38.40 10.45
N GLY A 388 -10.96 -38.64 9.21
CA GLY A 388 -10.85 -39.95 8.58
C GLY A 388 -11.80 -41.00 9.14
N THR A 389 -12.79 -40.65 9.97
CA THR A 389 -13.80 -41.63 10.44
C THR A 389 -14.54 -42.26 9.26
N ILE A 390 -14.61 -43.59 9.27
CA ILE A 390 -15.25 -44.37 8.21
C ILE A 390 -16.50 -45.05 8.77
N VAL A 391 -17.65 -44.79 8.16
CA VAL A 391 -18.93 -45.40 8.58
C VAL A 391 -19.74 -45.82 7.36
N HIS A 392 -20.57 -46.83 7.54
CA HIS A 392 -21.53 -47.24 6.51
C HIS A 392 -22.57 -46.14 6.30
N TYR A 393 -22.94 -45.84 5.05
CA TYR A 393 -23.85 -44.75 4.70
C TYR A 393 -25.17 -44.76 5.50
N SER A 394 -25.75 -45.94 5.75
CA SER A 394 -26.99 -46.08 6.54
C SER A 394 -26.87 -45.67 8.01
N LYS A 395 -25.66 -45.54 8.56
CA LYS A 395 -25.43 -45.09 9.95
C LYS A 395 -25.43 -43.57 10.09
N LEU A 396 -25.47 -42.83 8.97
CA LEU A 396 -25.55 -41.37 8.98
C LEU A 396 -26.95 -40.90 9.40
N ARG A 397 -27.01 -39.78 10.15
CA ARG A 397 -28.27 -39.21 10.62
C ARG A 397 -28.67 -38.00 9.78
N LYS A 398 -29.95 -37.88 9.43
CA LYS A 398 -30.46 -36.67 8.76
C LYS A 398 -30.40 -35.48 9.71
N VAL A 399 -29.93 -34.35 9.20
CA VAL A 399 -29.90 -33.07 9.90
C VAL A 399 -30.68 -32.07 9.08
N PHE A 400 -31.56 -31.34 9.76
CA PHE A 400 -32.29 -30.21 9.20
C PHE A 400 -31.72 -28.93 9.80
N VAL A 401 -31.39 -27.97 8.94
CA VAL A 401 -31.01 -26.62 9.36
C VAL A 401 -32.18 -25.72 8.99
N SER A 402 -32.84 -25.19 10.01
CA SER A 402 -33.98 -24.26 9.90
C SER A 402 -33.52 -22.81 9.93
#